data_AF-A0A6P0CGH7-F1
#
_entry.id   AF-A0A6P0CGH7-F1
#
_cell.length_a   1.000
_cell.length_b   1.000
_cell.length_c   1.000
_cell.angle_alpha   90.00
_cell.angle_beta   90.00
_cell.angle_gamma   90.00
#
_symmetry.space_group_name_H-M   'P 1'
#
loop_
_entity.id
_entity.type
_entity.pdbx_description
1 polymer ?
#
loop_
_entity_poly.entity_id
_entity_poly.type
_entity_poly.pdbx_seq_one_letter_code
_entity_poly.pdbx_strand_id
1 'polypeptide(L)'
;MRFWTLTFDPHLTEWLRAADRSEPGTLAALELAGQFEKWLPKVIGSSQPGIDPKALKWLEPKDLKWQRTENNAFDFIKGELEKLVYYMQDDRQNYLVECDIQADGLPNYLVHFLGINAFDHPHTLQLIDICLAMGNVIYMAYKAHFKRVRPSILRPGLTVPFGPPAHPAFPSGHSFLAHFISLLLLEIPGIYFRNGVLKDDVEIDGVTVAPSPQDGHLLRKPVWSDLAGTAPIKSPLLSIAHRIAVNRERIGVHYQSDSSGGRHLAAGVWDALINRPMQNSDAAAVIHPIHCPTLDTVLEQAKVEWPTPWIE
;
A
#
# COMPACT_ATOMS: atom_id res chain seq x y z
N MET A 1 11.82 0.16 -19.56
CA MET A 1 10.65 -0.06 -20.45
C MET A 1 9.40 0.53 -19.80
N ARG A 2 8.42 1.00 -20.58
CA ARG A 2 7.15 1.52 -20.03
C ARG A 2 6.20 0.35 -19.79
N PHE A 3 6.38 -0.41 -18.70
CA PHE A 3 5.56 -1.60 -18.41
C PHE A 3 4.04 -1.34 -18.41
N TRP A 4 3.63 -0.10 -18.18
CA TRP A 4 2.24 0.33 -18.20
C TRP A 4 1.63 0.54 -19.60
N THR A 5 2.39 0.42 -20.69
CA THR A 5 1.88 0.55 -22.06
C THR A 5 1.58 -0.78 -22.74
N LEU A 6 1.98 -1.90 -22.14
CA LEU A 6 1.76 -3.25 -22.66
C LEU A 6 0.57 -3.92 -21.97
N THR A 7 0.04 -4.96 -22.60
CA THR A 7 -0.89 -5.89 -21.93
C THR A 7 -0.20 -6.61 -20.79
N PHE A 8 -0.95 -6.97 -19.76
CA PHE A 8 -0.40 -7.71 -18.63
C PHE A 8 0.10 -9.09 -19.09
N ASP A 9 1.33 -9.44 -18.70
CA ASP A 9 1.96 -10.73 -18.99
C ASP A 9 2.00 -11.59 -17.71
N PRO A 10 1.21 -12.68 -17.61
CA PRO A 10 1.20 -13.57 -16.45
C PRO A 10 2.54 -14.25 -16.16
N HIS A 11 3.43 -14.34 -17.16
CA HIS A 11 4.76 -14.93 -17.01
C HIS A 11 5.84 -13.91 -16.66
N LEU A 12 5.49 -12.62 -16.60
CA LEU A 12 6.38 -11.52 -16.25
C LEU A 12 7.70 -11.53 -17.07
N THR A 13 7.64 -11.94 -18.34
CA THR A 13 8.81 -12.23 -19.19
C THR A 13 9.70 -11.00 -19.35
N GLU A 14 9.11 -9.87 -19.70
CA GLU A 14 9.82 -8.59 -19.85
C GLU A 14 10.14 -7.93 -18.51
N TRP A 15 9.27 -8.15 -17.53
CA TRP A 15 9.38 -7.55 -16.19
C TRP A 15 10.57 -8.13 -15.41
N LEU A 16 10.76 -9.45 -15.49
CA LEU A 16 11.81 -10.20 -14.81
C LEU A 16 13.00 -10.54 -15.73
N ARG A 17 13.13 -9.86 -16.88
CA ARG A 17 14.17 -10.19 -17.88
C ARG A 17 15.59 -10.20 -17.29
N ALA A 18 15.87 -9.29 -16.35
CA ALA A 18 17.17 -9.15 -15.70
C ALA A 18 17.18 -9.66 -14.25
N ALA A 19 16.08 -10.24 -13.76
CA ALA A 19 15.97 -10.72 -12.39
C ALA A 19 16.43 -12.18 -12.30
N ASP A 20 17.05 -12.56 -11.18
CA ASP A 20 17.31 -13.96 -10.87
C ASP A 20 15.99 -14.67 -10.54
N ARG A 21 15.70 -15.76 -11.24
CA ARG A 21 14.45 -16.52 -11.09
C ARG A 21 14.45 -17.48 -9.90
N SER A 22 15.58 -17.64 -9.22
CA SER A 22 15.69 -18.43 -8.00
C SER A 22 15.43 -17.61 -6.74
N GLU A 23 15.48 -16.28 -6.84
CA GLU A 23 15.24 -15.38 -5.71
C GLU A 23 13.78 -15.47 -5.22
N PRO A 24 13.53 -15.57 -3.90
CA PRO A 24 12.17 -15.69 -3.35
C PRO A 24 11.23 -14.56 -3.78
N GLY A 25 11.74 -13.32 -3.90
CA GLY A 25 10.95 -12.20 -4.42
C GLY A 25 10.45 -12.45 -5.84
N THR A 26 11.29 -13.03 -6.70
CA THR A 26 10.94 -13.36 -8.07
C THR A 26 9.91 -14.49 -8.14
N LEU A 27 10.08 -15.53 -7.31
CA LEU A 27 9.14 -16.66 -7.23
C LEU A 27 7.76 -16.20 -6.75
N ALA A 28 7.70 -15.41 -5.68
CA ALA A 28 6.45 -14.87 -5.15
C ALA A 28 5.72 -13.98 -6.18
N ALA A 29 6.47 -13.16 -6.93
CA ALA A 29 5.90 -12.36 -8.02
C ALA A 29 5.30 -13.21 -9.15
N LEU A 30 5.93 -14.34 -9.49
CA LEU A 30 5.42 -15.29 -10.50
C LEU A 30 4.17 -16.04 -9.98
N GLU A 31 4.16 -16.50 -8.73
CA GLU A 31 3.00 -17.14 -8.09
C GLU A 31 1.77 -16.22 -8.07
N LEU A 32 2.01 -14.94 -7.75
CA LEU A 32 0.99 -13.89 -7.80
C LEU A 32 0.52 -13.63 -9.24
N ALA A 33 1.44 -13.47 -10.18
CA ALA A 33 1.11 -13.15 -11.58
C ALA A 33 0.36 -14.29 -12.28
N GLY A 34 0.61 -15.55 -11.89
CA GLY A 34 -0.12 -16.72 -12.38
C GLY A 34 -1.59 -16.76 -11.95
N GLN A 35 -1.99 -15.95 -10.97
CA GLN A 35 -3.37 -15.83 -10.46
C GLN A 35 -3.97 -14.43 -10.72
N PHE A 36 -3.58 -13.81 -11.84
CA PHE A 36 -3.98 -12.45 -12.19
C PHE A 36 -5.49 -12.24 -12.21
N GLU A 37 -6.29 -13.26 -12.51
CA GLU A 37 -7.74 -13.21 -12.47
C GLU A 37 -8.33 -12.82 -11.10
N LYS A 38 -7.56 -13.01 -10.02
CA LYS A 38 -7.98 -12.72 -8.64
C LYS A 38 -7.67 -11.30 -8.15
N TRP A 39 -6.85 -10.54 -8.88
CA TRP A 39 -6.40 -9.22 -8.42
C TRP A 39 -6.25 -8.16 -9.52
N LEU A 40 -6.10 -8.57 -10.78
CA LEU A 40 -5.98 -7.67 -11.92
C LEU A 40 -7.35 -7.05 -12.22
N PRO A 41 -7.45 -5.72 -12.40
CA PRO A 41 -8.73 -5.08 -12.68
C PRO A 41 -9.22 -5.44 -14.08
N LYS A 42 -10.48 -5.90 -14.17
CA LYS A 42 -11.12 -6.27 -15.43
C LYS A 42 -11.24 -5.07 -16.36
N VAL A 43 -10.82 -5.23 -17.61
CA VAL A 43 -10.99 -4.21 -18.65
C VAL A 43 -12.37 -4.37 -19.30
N ILE A 44 -13.17 -3.30 -19.30
CA ILE A 44 -14.50 -3.31 -19.92
C ILE A 44 -14.36 -3.64 -21.41
N GLY A 45 -15.13 -4.62 -21.89
CA GLY A 45 -15.07 -5.09 -23.28
C GLY A 45 -13.93 -6.06 -23.59
N SER A 46 -13.08 -6.39 -22.61
CA SER A 46 -12.08 -7.45 -22.73
C SER A 46 -12.64 -8.80 -22.28
N SER A 47 -12.24 -9.88 -22.97
CA SER A 47 -12.46 -11.26 -22.54
C SER A 47 -11.48 -11.71 -21.45
N GLN A 48 -10.42 -10.92 -21.19
CA GLN A 48 -9.46 -11.22 -20.14
C GLN A 48 -10.16 -11.24 -18.77
N PRO A 49 -9.98 -12.30 -17.96
CA PRO A 49 -10.55 -12.36 -16.63
C PRO A 49 -9.88 -11.33 -15.72
N GLY A 50 -10.57 -10.98 -14.63
CA GLY A 50 -10.11 -10.01 -13.66
C GLY A 50 -11.23 -9.63 -12.70
N ILE A 51 -10.90 -8.78 -11.74
CA ILE A 51 -11.79 -8.34 -10.68
C ILE A 51 -12.41 -6.96 -10.96
N ASP A 52 -13.54 -6.68 -10.32
CA ASP A 52 -13.98 -5.31 -10.09
C ASP A 52 -13.50 -4.85 -8.70
N PRO A 53 -12.45 -4.02 -8.62
CA PRO A 53 -11.91 -3.58 -7.34
C PRO A 53 -12.89 -2.70 -6.55
N LYS A 54 -13.88 -2.07 -7.18
CA LYS A 54 -14.95 -1.35 -6.46
C LYS A 54 -15.93 -2.33 -5.83
N ALA A 55 -16.34 -3.37 -6.56
CA ALA A 55 -17.27 -4.39 -6.05
C ALA A 55 -16.67 -5.17 -4.85
N LEU A 56 -15.36 -5.41 -4.89
CA LEU A 56 -14.60 -6.00 -3.77
C LEU A 56 -14.24 -5.00 -2.66
N LYS A 57 -14.53 -3.71 -2.85
CA LYS A 57 -14.09 -2.58 -2.00
C LYS A 57 -12.58 -2.44 -1.81
N TRP A 58 -11.78 -3.01 -2.70
CA TRP A 58 -10.33 -2.75 -2.76
C TRP A 58 -10.04 -1.29 -3.15
N LEU A 59 -11.00 -0.61 -3.75
CA LEU A 59 -10.99 0.82 -3.99
C LEU A 59 -12.33 1.41 -3.55
N GLU A 60 -12.30 2.54 -2.85
CA GLU A 60 -13.51 3.25 -2.46
C GLU A 60 -13.99 4.17 -3.60
N PRO A 61 -15.31 4.46 -3.70
CA PRO A 61 -15.83 5.37 -4.71
C PRO A 61 -15.13 6.74 -4.73
N LYS A 62 -14.76 7.25 -3.54
CA LYS A 62 -14.06 8.53 -3.40
C LYS A 62 -12.67 8.54 -4.06
N ASP A 63 -11.99 7.39 -4.15
CA ASP A 63 -10.66 7.28 -4.75
C ASP A 63 -10.72 7.45 -6.27
N LEU A 64 -11.90 7.28 -6.85
CA LEU A 64 -12.14 7.23 -8.29
C LEU A 64 -12.99 8.38 -8.81
N LYS A 65 -13.35 9.35 -7.96
CA LYS A 65 -14.13 10.56 -8.32
C LYS A 65 -13.52 11.41 -9.43
N TRP A 66 -12.23 11.25 -9.69
CA TRP A 66 -11.51 11.94 -10.77
C TRP A 66 -11.76 11.30 -12.16
N GLN A 67 -12.37 10.11 -12.24
CA GLN A 67 -12.62 9.45 -13.52
C GLN A 67 -13.63 10.22 -14.35
N ARG A 68 -13.44 10.23 -15.68
CA ARG A 68 -14.30 10.97 -16.62
C ARG A 68 -15.78 10.56 -16.55
N THR A 69 -16.09 9.34 -16.10
CA THR A 69 -17.45 8.83 -15.94
C THR A 69 -18.18 9.44 -14.75
N GLU A 70 -17.49 10.11 -13.84
CA GLU A 70 -18.05 10.71 -12.64
C GLU A 70 -18.52 12.16 -12.90
N ASN A 71 -19.63 12.54 -12.28
CA ASN A 71 -20.13 13.91 -12.34
C ASN A 71 -19.14 14.86 -11.63
N ASN A 72 -18.85 16.01 -12.25
CA ASN A 72 -17.93 17.03 -11.72
C ASN A 72 -16.50 16.52 -11.45
N ALA A 73 -16.05 15.49 -12.17
CA ALA A 73 -14.71 14.91 -12.00
C ALA A 73 -13.57 15.94 -12.09
N PHE A 74 -13.68 16.92 -12.99
CA PHE A 74 -12.68 17.96 -13.13
C PHE A 74 -12.68 18.96 -11.96
N ASP A 75 -13.84 19.24 -11.35
CA ASP A 75 -13.91 20.05 -10.13
C ASP A 75 -13.28 19.33 -8.94
N PHE A 76 -13.48 18.01 -8.85
CA PHE A 76 -12.78 17.18 -7.88
C PHE A 76 -11.25 17.25 -8.06
N ILE A 77 -10.76 17.10 -9.30
CA ILE A 77 -9.33 17.24 -9.63
C ILE A 77 -8.80 18.64 -9.25
N LYS A 78 -9.54 19.71 -9.56
CA LYS A 78 -9.16 21.08 -9.18
C LYS A 78 -9.03 21.21 -7.66
N GLY A 79 -9.99 20.67 -6.90
CA GLY A 79 -9.92 20.67 -5.43
C GLY A 79 -8.68 19.96 -4.88
N GLU A 80 -8.27 18.85 -5.48
CA GLU A 80 -7.02 18.18 -5.11
C GLU A 80 -5.78 18.98 -5.50
N LEU A 81 -5.77 19.61 -6.68
CA LEU A 81 -4.66 20.47 -7.10
C LEU A 81 -4.45 21.68 -6.20
N GLU A 82 -5.52 22.26 -5.63
CA GLU A 82 -5.38 23.36 -4.65
C GLU A 82 -4.71 22.86 -3.35
N LYS A 83 -5.04 21.65 -2.88
CA LYS A 83 -4.34 21.05 -1.72
C LYS A 83 -2.84 20.90 -1.98
N LEU A 84 -2.45 20.50 -3.18
CA LEU A 84 -1.02 20.38 -3.53
C LEU A 84 -0.30 21.72 -3.57
N VAL A 85 -1.00 22.82 -3.87
CA VAL A 85 -0.42 24.17 -3.77
C VAL A 85 -0.17 24.56 -2.32
N TYR A 86 -1.12 24.30 -1.41
CA TYR A 86 -0.88 24.53 0.01
C TYR A 86 0.34 23.72 0.50
N TYR A 87 0.43 22.44 0.15
CA TYR A 87 1.62 21.67 0.52
C TYR A 87 2.91 22.21 -0.09
N MET A 88 2.87 22.67 -1.34
CA MET A 88 4.04 23.28 -1.99
C MET A 88 4.52 24.52 -1.24
N GLN A 89 3.60 25.39 -0.83
CA GLN A 89 3.88 26.69 -0.24
C GLN A 89 4.31 26.57 1.23
N ASP A 90 3.63 25.72 1.99
CA ASP A 90 3.73 25.74 3.46
C ASP A 90 4.50 24.53 4.02
N ASP A 91 4.37 23.35 3.41
CA ASP A 91 4.90 22.09 3.97
C ASP A 91 6.20 21.63 3.29
N ARG A 92 6.30 21.77 1.97
CA ARG A 92 7.27 21.02 1.14
C ARG A 92 8.70 21.18 1.65
N GLN A 93 9.10 22.40 1.98
CA GLN A 93 10.46 22.70 2.43
C GLN A 93 10.83 21.92 3.70
N ASN A 94 9.89 21.75 4.62
CA ASN A 94 10.11 21.09 5.91
C ASN A 94 10.32 19.57 5.77
N TYR A 95 9.75 18.97 4.72
CA TYR A 95 9.79 17.52 4.50
C TYR A 95 10.66 17.11 3.32
N LEU A 96 11.26 18.04 2.57
CA LEU A 96 11.92 17.74 1.30
C LEU A 96 13.05 16.71 1.44
N VAL A 97 13.87 16.81 2.48
CA VAL A 97 14.98 15.87 2.75
C VAL A 97 14.45 14.46 3.02
N GLU A 98 13.40 14.36 3.82
CA GLU A 98 12.74 13.08 4.07
C GLU A 98 12.11 12.52 2.78
N CYS A 99 11.47 13.38 1.98
CA CYS A 99 10.85 13.00 0.72
C CYS A 99 11.87 12.44 -0.27
N ASP A 100 13.08 13.01 -0.30
CA ASP A 100 14.21 12.59 -1.13
C ASP A 100 14.72 11.21 -0.73
N ILE A 101 15.03 11.00 0.56
CA ILE A 101 15.45 9.67 1.09
C ILE A 101 14.41 8.59 0.76
N GLN A 102 13.12 8.91 0.91
CA GLN A 102 12.02 7.98 0.64
C GLN A 102 11.78 7.72 -0.85
N ALA A 103 12.33 8.54 -1.77
CA ALA A 103 12.08 8.39 -3.20
C ALA A 103 12.54 7.02 -3.72
N ASP A 104 13.77 6.64 -3.38
CA ASP A 104 14.38 5.35 -3.75
C ASP A 104 14.54 4.40 -2.54
N GLY A 105 14.45 4.93 -1.30
CA GLY A 105 14.71 4.20 -0.06
C GLY A 105 13.50 3.98 0.83
N LEU A 106 12.27 3.96 0.29
CA LEU A 106 11.02 3.71 1.04
C LEU A 106 11.16 2.58 2.10
N PRO A 107 11.62 1.36 1.74
CA PRO A 107 11.66 0.24 2.67
C PRO A 107 12.61 0.50 3.84
N ASN A 108 13.71 1.22 3.58
CA ASN A 108 14.70 1.58 4.58
C ASN A 108 14.08 2.43 5.71
N TYR A 109 13.04 3.21 5.43
CA TYR A 109 12.32 3.96 6.46
C TYR A 109 11.60 3.03 7.45
N LEU A 110 10.98 1.95 6.95
CA LEU A 110 10.31 0.93 7.78
C LEU A 110 11.34 0.07 8.52
N VAL A 111 12.43 -0.30 7.85
CA VAL A 111 13.57 -1.04 8.42
C VAL A 111 14.17 -0.28 9.60
N HIS A 112 14.49 1.00 9.42
CA HIS A 112 15.04 1.84 10.49
C HIS A 112 14.03 2.03 11.63
N PHE A 113 12.75 2.24 11.32
CA PHE A 113 11.71 2.43 12.34
C PHE A 113 11.56 1.21 13.26
N LEU A 114 11.67 0.00 12.70
CA LEU A 114 11.53 -1.25 13.45
C LEU A 114 12.86 -1.78 14.03
N GLY A 115 14.00 -1.21 13.65
CA GLY A 115 15.31 -1.73 14.03
C GLY A 115 15.68 -3.06 13.36
N ILE A 116 15.10 -3.32 12.18
CA ILE A 116 15.40 -4.51 11.37
C ILE A 116 16.87 -4.47 10.93
N ASN A 117 17.55 -5.62 10.99
CA ASN A 117 18.94 -5.75 10.55
C ASN A 117 19.20 -7.17 10.02
N ALA A 118 20.26 -7.33 9.22
CA ALA A 118 20.56 -8.60 8.55
C ALA A 118 21.05 -9.71 9.47
N PHE A 119 21.47 -9.39 10.69
CA PHE A 119 21.95 -10.38 11.66
C PHE A 119 20.78 -11.01 12.44
N ASP A 120 19.91 -10.17 13.02
CA ASP A 120 18.79 -10.63 13.84
C ASP A 120 17.51 -10.92 13.03
N HIS A 121 17.33 -10.26 11.89
CA HIS A 121 16.08 -10.27 11.13
C HIS A 121 16.23 -10.57 9.61
N PRO A 122 17.02 -11.57 9.18
CA PRO A 122 17.25 -11.86 7.78
C PRO A 122 15.98 -12.24 6.98
N HIS A 123 15.06 -13.01 7.55
CA HIS A 123 13.81 -13.40 6.90
C HIS A 123 12.81 -12.25 6.86
N THR A 124 12.82 -11.35 7.85
CA THR A 124 12.03 -10.11 7.81
C THR A 124 12.50 -9.20 6.66
N LEU A 125 13.80 -9.11 6.39
CA LEU A 125 14.31 -8.40 5.21
C LEU A 125 13.86 -9.09 3.91
N GLN A 126 13.96 -10.41 3.84
CA GLN A 126 13.48 -11.18 2.69
C GLN A 126 11.97 -11.02 2.46
N LEU A 127 11.17 -10.92 3.53
CA LEU A 127 9.74 -10.63 3.46
C LEU A 127 9.50 -9.26 2.83
N ILE A 128 10.27 -8.24 3.20
CA ILE A 128 10.18 -6.90 2.59
C ILE A 128 10.52 -6.96 1.09
N ASP A 129 11.55 -7.71 0.70
CA ASP A 129 11.92 -7.89 -0.72
C ASP A 129 10.81 -8.59 -1.52
N ILE A 130 10.17 -9.62 -0.95
CA ILE A 130 8.98 -10.27 -1.53
C ILE A 130 7.85 -9.25 -1.71
N CYS A 131 7.57 -8.43 -0.68
CA CYS A 131 6.54 -7.41 -0.75
C CYS A 131 6.80 -6.40 -1.88
N LEU A 132 8.07 -6.01 -2.07
CA LEU A 132 8.47 -5.10 -3.14
C LEU A 132 8.28 -5.73 -4.53
N ALA A 133 8.73 -6.97 -4.71
CA ALA A 133 8.61 -7.68 -5.97
C ALA A 133 7.14 -7.85 -6.39
N MET A 134 6.29 -8.35 -5.48
CA MET A 134 4.86 -8.51 -5.68
C MET A 134 4.16 -7.15 -5.89
N GLY A 135 4.47 -6.19 -5.03
CA GLY A 135 3.79 -4.91 -5.02
C GLY A 135 4.07 -4.07 -6.27
N ASN A 136 5.30 -4.11 -6.77
CA ASN A 136 5.66 -3.44 -8.02
C ASN A 136 4.84 -3.95 -9.21
N VAL A 137 4.57 -5.26 -9.27
CA VAL A 137 3.71 -5.85 -10.31
C VAL A 137 2.28 -5.32 -10.19
N ILE A 138 1.70 -5.34 -8.99
CA ILE A 138 0.31 -4.96 -8.75
C ILE A 138 0.05 -3.50 -9.09
N TYR A 139 0.76 -2.56 -8.45
CA TYR A 139 0.42 -1.16 -8.64
C TYR A 139 0.71 -0.70 -10.07
N MET A 140 1.71 -1.29 -10.75
CA MET A 140 1.98 -0.97 -12.16
C MET A 140 0.87 -1.46 -13.08
N ALA A 141 0.27 -2.63 -12.81
CA ALA A 141 -0.89 -3.11 -13.54
C ALA A 141 -2.11 -2.18 -13.33
N TYR A 142 -2.34 -1.71 -12.10
CA TYR A 142 -3.39 -0.73 -11.81
C TYR A 142 -3.12 0.63 -12.49
N LYS A 143 -1.86 1.09 -12.53
CA LYS A 143 -1.48 2.29 -13.29
C LYS A 143 -1.74 2.11 -14.79
N ALA A 144 -1.47 0.93 -15.34
CA ALA A 144 -1.74 0.60 -16.73
C ALA A 144 -3.24 0.59 -17.03
N HIS A 145 -4.07 0.18 -16.07
CA HIS A 145 -5.53 0.18 -16.19
C HIS A 145 -6.11 1.59 -16.14
N PHE A 146 -5.77 2.38 -15.12
CA PHE A 146 -6.41 3.68 -14.85
C PHE A 146 -5.81 4.85 -15.63
N LYS A 147 -4.51 4.80 -15.96
CA LYS A 147 -3.79 5.80 -16.78
C LYS A 147 -4.00 7.26 -16.35
N ARG A 148 -4.19 7.52 -15.05
CA ARG A 148 -4.43 8.87 -14.52
C ARG A 148 -3.25 9.82 -14.82
N VAL A 149 -3.58 11.02 -15.30
CA VAL A 149 -2.62 12.12 -15.56
C VAL A 149 -2.05 12.67 -14.26
N ARG A 150 -0.74 12.91 -14.21
CA ARG A 150 -0.02 13.44 -13.04
C ARG A 150 -0.37 14.90 -12.72
N PRO A 151 -0.28 15.33 -11.44
CA PRO A 151 -0.55 16.71 -11.06
C PRO A 151 0.31 17.72 -11.81
N SER A 152 1.61 17.45 -11.95
CA SER A 152 2.57 18.33 -12.62
C SER A 152 2.26 18.59 -14.10
N ILE A 153 1.48 17.72 -14.76
CA ILE A 153 1.04 17.93 -16.14
C ILE A 153 -0.11 18.93 -16.20
N LEU A 154 -1.06 18.84 -15.26
CA LEU A 154 -2.21 19.73 -15.21
C LEU A 154 -1.87 21.10 -14.58
N ARG A 155 -0.93 21.13 -13.64
CA ARG A 155 -0.44 22.35 -12.98
C ARG A 155 1.09 22.38 -12.97
N PRO A 156 1.73 22.78 -14.09
CA PRO A 156 3.20 22.85 -14.19
C PRO A 156 3.86 23.73 -13.11
N GLY A 157 3.15 24.76 -12.64
CA GLY A 157 3.60 25.64 -11.56
C GLY A 157 3.79 24.95 -10.19
N LEU A 158 3.42 23.67 -10.03
CA LEU A 158 3.76 22.88 -8.85
C LEU A 158 5.27 22.62 -8.71
N THR A 159 6.05 22.81 -9.79
CA THR A 159 7.53 22.75 -9.79
C THR A 159 8.08 21.60 -8.96
N VAL A 160 7.72 20.36 -9.34
CA VAL A 160 8.10 19.16 -8.58
C VAL A 160 9.63 19.08 -8.43
N PRO A 161 10.14 18.81 -7.21
CA PRO A 161 11.57 18.96 -6.90
C PRO A 161 12.46 17.95 -7.63
N PHE A 162 11.95 16.74 -7.85
CA PHE A 162 12.56 15.71 -8.69
C PHE A 162 11.53 15.26 -9.71
N GLY A 163 12.00 14.99 -10.93
CA GLY A 163 11.13 14.78 -12.09
C GLY A 163 10.06 13.72 -11.82
N PRO A 164 8.81 13.94 -12.29
CA PRO A 164 7.75 12.99 -12.06
C PRO A 164 8.09 11.68 -12.79
N PRO A 165 7.93 10.50 -12.15
CA PRO A 165 8.23 9.24 -12.81
C PRO A 165 7.40 9.08 -14.10
N ALA A 166 8.01 8.50 -15.14
CA ALA A 166 7.45 8.33 -16.48
C ALA A 166 6.37 7.23 -16.57
N HIS A 167 5.42 7.24 -15.63
CA HIS A 167 4.25 6.36 -15.55
C HIS A 167 3.05 7.08 -14.90
N PRO A 168 1.82 6.56 -15.09
CA PRO A 168 0.59 7.17 -14.56
C PRO A 168 0.59 7.42 -13.05
N ALA A 169 -0.28 8.34 -12.62
CA ALA A 169 -0.39 8.77 -11.24
C ALA A 169 -1.09 7.74 -10.34
N PHE A 170 -2.28 7.27 -10.72
CA PHE A 170 -3.10 6.43 -9.86
C PHE A 170 -2.82 4.92 -10.02
N PRO A 171 -2.73 4.14 -8.94
CA PRO A 171 -2.61 4.58 -7.54
C PRO A 171 -1.18 5.02 -7.21
N SER A 172 -0.96 5.68 -6.07
CA SER A 172 0.38 6.01 -5.58
C SER A 172 1.15 4.74 -5.24
N GLY A 173 2.29 4.51 -5.91
CA GLY A 173 3.12 3.30 -5.72
C GLY A 173 3.74 3.26 -4.32
N HIS A 174 4.32 4.39 -3.87
CA HIS A 174 4.83 4.53 -2.51
C HIS A 174 3.75 4.35 -1.44
N SER A 175 2.53 4.88 -1.67
CA SER A 175 1.44 4.66 -0.72
C SER A 175 1.08 3.18 -0.64
N PHE A 176 0.88 2.53 -1.80
CA PHE A 176 0.56 1.11 -1.85
C PHE A 176 1.64 0.26 -1.17
N LEU A 177 2.91 0.43 -1.56
CA LEU A 177 4.01 -0.36 -1.01
C LEU A 177 4.19 -0.13 0.50
N ALA A 178 4.13 1.12 0.97
CA ALA A 178 4.31 1.42 2.39
C ALA A 178 3.23 0.74 3.26
N HIS A 179 1.96 0.82 2.83
CA HIS A 179 0.87 0.17 3.54
C HIS A 179 0.93 -1.35 3.39
N PHE A 180 1.22 -1.86 2.20
CA PHE A 180 1.30 -3.30 1.95
C PHE A 180 2.40 -3.98 2.76
N ILE A 181 3.62 -3.43 2.77
CA ILE A 181 4.73 -3.91 3.59
C ILE A 181 4.35 -3.83 5.08
N SER A 182 3.79 -2.70 5.52
CA SER A 182 3.40 -2.53 6.93
C SER A 182 2.34 -3.53 7.37
N LEU A 183 1.34 -3.82 6.53
CA LEU A 183 0.29 -4.79 6.80
C LEU A 183 0.86 -6.22 6.95
N LEU A 184 1.76 -6.63 6.06
CA LEU A 184 2.42 -7.93 6.14
C LEU A 184 3.39 -8.02 7.33
N LEU A 185 4.11 -6.96 7.68
CA LEU A 185 4.92 -6.93 8.90
C LEU A 185 4.05 -7.03 10.16
N LEU A 186 2.83 -6.47 10.15
CA LEU A 186 1.87 -6.59 11.24
C LEU A 186 1.21 -7.97 11.35
N GLU A 187 1.50 -8.89 10.44
CA GLU A 187 1.19 -10.32 10.60
C GLU A 187 2.14 -10.99 11.61
N ILE A 188 3.30 -10.38 11.89
CA ILE A 188 4.30 -10.90 12.84
C ILE A 188 3.91 -10.50 14.27
N PRO A 189 3.69 -11.46 15.19
CA PRO A 189 3.27 -11.18 16.55
C PRO A 189 4.14 -10.19 17.32
N GLY A 190 5.46 -10.38 17.32
CA GLY A 190 6.37 -9.47 18.02
C GLY A 190 6.37 -8.03 17.48
N ILE A 191 5.94 -7.82 16.23
CA ILE A 191 5.81 -6.49 15.62
C ILE A 191 4.45 -5.88 15.98
N TYR A 192 3.32 -6.58 15.77
CA TYR A 192 2.01 -5.96 15.97
C TYR A 192 1.71 -5.64 17.44
N PHE A 193 2.28 -6.38 18.40
CA PHE A 193 2.12 -6.04 19.82
C PHE A 193 2.72 -4.67 20.17
N ARG A 194 3.70 -4.19 19.41
CA ARG A 194 4.41 -2.92 19.66
C ARG A 194 4.02 -1.82 18.68
N ASN A 195 3.56 -2.20 17.48
CA ASN A 195 3.37 -1.27 16.37
C ASN A 195 2.03 -1.42 15.62
N GLY A 196 1.11 -2.25 16.14
CA GLY A 196 -0.22 -2.50 15.58
C GLY A 196 -1.18 -1.32 15.65
N VAL A 197 -2.47 -1.62 15.47
CA VAL A 197 -3.54 -0.63 15.53
C VAL A 197 -4.02 -0.50 16.97
N LEU A 198 -4.19 0.73 17.41
CA LEU A 198 -4.78 1.04 18.70
C LEU A 198 -6.19 0.45 18.76
N LYS A 199 -6.53 -0.26 19.84
CA LYS A 199 -7.90 -0.72 20.06
C LYS A 199 -8.84 0.49 20.13
N ASP A 200 -10.12 0.28 19.82
CA ASP A 200 -11.15 1.27 20.11
C ASP A 200 -11.28 1.46 21.62
N ASP A 201 -12.05 2.46 22.06
CA ASP A 201 -12.19 2.84 23.48
C ASP A 201 -12.28 1.61 24.40
N VAL A 202 -11.38 1.57 25.38
CA VAL A 202 -11.24 0.39 26.25
C VAL A 202 -11.96 0.69 27.56
N GLU A 203 -12.80 -0.24 28.00
CA GLU A 203 -13.45 -0.14 29.31
C GLU A 203 -12.50 -0.70 30.38
N ILE A 204 -12.06 0.16 31.31
CA ILE A 204 -11.22 -0.20 32.45
C ILE A 204 -11.99 0.22 33.71
N ASP A 205 -12.33 -0.74 34.57
CA ASP A 205 -13.08 -0.52 35.81
C ASP A 205 -14.38 0.30 35.63
N GLY A 206 -15.09 0.08 34.52
CA GLY A 206 -16.35 0.78 34.19
C GLY A 206 -16.16 2.20 33.65
N VAL A 207 -14.93 2.60 33.32
CA VAL A 207 -14.61 3.87 32.67
C VAL A 207 -14.15 3.61 31.25
N THR A 208 -14.80 4.29 30.29
CA THR A 208 -14.36 4.33 28.89
C THR A 208 -13.11 5.19 28.79
N VAL A 209 -11.95 4.57 28.55
CA VAL A 209 -10.67 5.25 28.37
C VAL A 209 -10.36 5.31 26.89
N ALA A 210 -10.19 6.53 26.36
CA ALA A 210 -9.70 6.74 25.00
C ALA A 210 -8.23 6.31 24.95
N PRO A 211 -7.88 5.27 24.18
CA PRO A 211 -6.56 4.70 24.29
C PRO A 211 -5.52 5.64 23.70
N SER A 212 -4.37 5.74 24.36
CA SER A 212 -3.17 6.37 23.82
C SER A 212 -1.99 5.40 23.82
N PRO A 213 -1.11 5.42 22.80
CA PRO A 213 0.18 4.74 22.86
C PRO A 213 1.03 5.14 24.08
N GLN A 214 0.82 6.34 24.63
CA GLN A 214 1.51 6.81 25.84
C GLN A 214 1.00 6.14 27.13
N ASP A 215 -0.23 5.61 27.13
CA ASP A 215 -0.87 5.06 28.32
C ASP A 215 -0.70 3.53 28.42
N GLY A 216 0.17 2.94 27.60
CA GLY A 216 0.48 1.51 27.62
C GLY A 216 -0.65 0.60 27.11
N HIS A 217 -1.63 1.15 26.39
CA HIS A 217 -2.76 0.36 25.89
C HIS A 217 -2.34 -0.70 24.87
N LEU A 218 -3.09 -1.81 24.90
CA LEU A 218 -2.90 -2.97 24.03
C LEU A 218 -3.17 -2.61 22.57
N LEU A 219 -2.16 -2.75 21.72
CA LEU A 219 -2.31 -2.74 20.28
C LEU A 219 -2.90 -4.07 19.79
N ARG A 220 -3.61 -4.04 18.67
CA ARG A 220 -4.14 -5.22 17.98
C ARG A 220 -3.62 -5.29 16.56
N LYS A 221 -3.73 -6.49 15.99
CA LYS A 221 -3.56 -6.68 14.55
C LYS A 221 -4.55 -5.80 13.78
N PRO A 222 -4.14 -5.19 12.65
CA PRO A 222 -5.06 -4.44 11.81
C PRO A 222 -6.19 -5.34 11.29
N VAL A 223 -7.36 -4.74 11.14
CA VAL A 223 -8.51 -5.31 10.43
C VAL A 223 -8.79 -4.48 9.18
N TRP A 224 -9.52 -5.04 8.23
CA TRP A 224 -9.83 -4.37 6.97
C TRP A 224 -10.37 -2.95 7.14
N SER A 225 -11.33 -2.76 8.06
CA SER A 225 -12.01 -1.48 8.29
C SER A 225 -11.07 -0.37 8.78
N ASP A 226 -9.95 -0.70 9.43
CA ASP A 226 -8.96 0.30 9.85
C ASP A 226 -8.37 1.04 8.64
N LEU A 227 -8.34 0.39 7.48
CA LEU A 227 -7.74 0.91 6.27
C LEU A 227 -8.73 1.77 5.49
N ALA A 228 -10.01 1.81 5.86
CA ALA A 228 -11.01 2.66 5.21
C ALA A 228 -10.78 4.14 5.51
N GLY A 229 -11.40 5.01 4.72
CA GLY A 229 -11.31 6.44 4.97
C GLY A 229 -10.03 7.07 4.42
N THR A 230 -9.79 8.33 4.76
CA THR A 230 -8.53 9.03 4.41
C THR A 230 -7.80 9.52 5.65
N ALA A 231 -8.43 9.39 6.82
CA ALA A 231 -7.85 9.79 8.08
C ALA A 231 -6.62 8.94 8.42
N PRO A 232 -5.61 9.50 9.09
CA PRO A 232 -4.49 8.72 9.61
C PRO A 232 -4.97 7.58 10.51
N ILE A 233 -4.37 6.40 10.34
CA ILE A 233 -4.67 5.23 11.18
C ILE A 233 -3.93 5.41 12.49
N LYS A 234 -4.63 5.21 13.62
CA LYS A 234 -4.01 5.22 14.95
C LYS A 234 -3.15 3.96 15.15
N SER A 235 -1.97 3.94 14.52
CA SER A 235 -1.01 2.83 14.55
C SER A 235 0.40 3.39 14.32
N PRO A 236 1.40 3.03 15.15
CA PRO A 236 2.77 3.49 14.95
C PRO A 236 3.30 3.17 13.55
N LEU A 237 3.22 1.92 13.11
CA LEU A 237 3.77 1.53 11.80
C LEU A 237 2.96 2.08 10.63
N LEU A 238 1.62 2.02 10.68
CA LEU A 238 0.79 2.56 9.59
C LEU A 238 0.82 4.10 9.53
N SER A 239 1.19 4.79 10.61
CA SER A 239 1.46 6.23 10.58
C SER A 239 2.71 6.55 9.76
N ILE A 240 3.75 5.70 9.79
CA ILE A 240 4.90 5.82 8.91
C ILE A 240 4.48 5.60 7.45
N ALA A 241 3.66 4.58 7.17
CA ALA A 241 3.13 4.35 5.83
C ALA A 241 2.31 5.54 5.30
N HIS A 242 1.46 6.12 6.15
CA HIS A 242 0.69 7.32 5.83
C HIS A 242 1.60 8.53 5.55
N ARG A 243 2.65 8.72 6.35
CA ARG A 243 3.64 9.80 6.17
C ARG A 243 4.36 9.70 4.82
N ILE A 244 4.80 8.50 4.43
CA ILE A 244 5.43 8.25 3.13
C ILE A 244 4.46 8.59 1.98
N ALA A 245 3.18 8.22 2.12
CA ALA A 245 2.14 8.53 1.14
C ALA A 245 1.93 10.04 0.99
N VAL A 246 1.69 10.76 2.10
CA VAL A 246 1.49 12.21 2.12
C VAL A 246 2.72 12.97 1.60
N ASN A 247 3.92 12.47 1.87
CA ASN A 247 5.15 13.06 1.34
C ASN A 247 5.19 13.06 -0.20
N ARG A 248 4.53 12.11 -0.87
CA ARG A 248 4.38 12.14 -2.34
C ARG A 248 3.43 13.24 -2.82
N GLU A 249 2.44 13.59 -2.01
CA GLU A 249 1.55 14.74 -2.25
C GLU A 249 2.30 16.05 -2.03
N ARG A 250 3.11 16.14 -0.96
CA ARG A 250 3.90 17.34 -0.65
C ARG A 250 4.89 17.74 -1.74
N ILE A 251 5.50 16.76 -2.39
CA ILE A 251 6.38 17.01 -3.55
C ILE A 251 5.60 17.18 -4.87
N GLY A 252 4.27 17.06 -4.85
CA GLY A 252 3.40 17.34 -6.01
C GLY A 252 3.34 16.23 -7.06
N VAL A 253 3.78 15.00 -6.76
CA VAL A 253 3.78 13.90 -7.75
C VAL A 253 2.54 13.01 -7.72
N HIS A 254 1.73 13.12 -6.65
CA HIS A 254 0.49 12.37 -6.45
C HIS A 254 -0.62 13.25 -5.87
N TYR A 255 -1.87 12.94 -6.22
CA TYR A 255 -3.05 13.52 -5.58
C TYR A 255 -3.40 12.78 -4.28
N GLN A 256 -4.19 13.38 -3.40
CA GLN A 256 -4.66 12.73 -2.17
C GLN A 256 -5.40 11.41 -2.46
N SER A 257 -6.24 11.38 -3.49
CA SER A 257 -6.94 10.17 -3.91
C SER A 257 -6.03 9.09 -4.51
N ASP A 258 -4.86 9.44 -5.05
CA ASP A 258 -3.85 8.44 -5.45
C ASP A 258 -3.29 7.73 -4.21
N SER A 259 -3.04 8.48 -3.14
CA SER A 259 -2.54 7.97 -1.88
C SER A 259 -3.57 7.10 -1.16
N SER A 260 -4.81 7.56 -1.03
CA SER A 260 -5.88 6.76 -0.41
C SER A 260 -6.20 5.51 -1.24
N GLY A 261 -6.25 5.61 -2.56
CA GLY A 261 -6.42 4.46 -3.45
C GLY A 261 -5.29 3.43 -3.31
N GLY A 262 -4.04 3.89 -3.12
CA GLY A 262 -2.91 2.99 -2.83
C GLY A 262 -3.07 2.24 -1.51
N ARG A 263 -3.53 2.92 -0.45
CA ARG A 263 -3.82 2.33 0.86
C ARG A 263 -4.95 1.30 0.79
N HIS A 264 -6.08 1.62 0.17
CA HIS A 264 -7.21 0.68 0.07
C HIS A 264 -6.84 -0.53 -0.78
N LEU A 265 -6.10 -0.33 -1.87
CA LEU A 265 -5.64 -1.42 -2.71
C LEU A 265 -4.69 -2.36 -1.93
N ALA A 266 -3.80 -1.80 -1.11
CA ALA A 266 -2.92 -2.59 -0.24
C ALA A 266 -3.72 -3.45 0.75
N ALA A 267 -4.79 -2.90 1.35
CA ALA A 267 -5.69 -3.66 2.22
C ALA A 267 -6.36 -4.82 1.48
N GLY A 268 -6.82 -4.57 0.25
CA GLY A 268 -7.35 -5.56 -0.70
C GLY A 268 -6.46 -6.76 -0.92
N VAL A 269 -5.26 -6.46 -1.41
CA VAL A 269 -4.26 -7.47 -1.74
C VAL A 269 -3.84 -8.25 -0.50
N TRP A 270 -3.61 -7.56 0.61
CA TRP A 270 -3.21 -8.18 1.87
C TRP A 270 -4.26 -9.18 2.39
N ASP A 271 -5.54 -8.81 2.38
CA ASP A 271 -6.61 -9.71 2.84
C ASP A 271 -6.74 -10.96 1.96
N ALA A 272 -6.57 -10.79 0.65
CA ALA A 272 -6.60 -11.89 -0.31
C ALA A 272 -5.39 -12.83 -0.19
N LEU A 273 -4.21 -12.32 0.18
CA LEU A 273 -3.00 -13.13 0.39
C LEU A 273 -3.04 -13.89 1.71
N ILE A 274 -3.37 -13.22 2.82
CA ILE A 274 -3.37 -13.85 4.15
C ILE A 274 -4.62 -14.73 4.37
N ASN A 275 -5.60 -14.67 3.47
CA ASN A 275 -6.80 -15.51 3.47
C ASN A 275 -7.51 -15.52 4.83
N ARG A 276 -7.79 -14.32 5.34
CA ARG A 276 -8.48 -14.15 6.63
C ARG A 276 -9.97 -14.44 6.47
N PRO A 277 -10.67 -14.86 7.53
CA PRO A 277 -12.13 -14.96 7.51
C PRO A 277 -12.72 -13.63 7.03
N MET A 278 -13.69 -13.65 6.09
CA MET A 278 -14.22 -12.44 5.43
C MET A 278 -14.46 -11.30 6.43
N GLN A 279 -13.55 -10.32 6.46
CA GLN A 279 -13.68 -9.14 7.31
C GLN A 279 -14.50 -8.04 6.65
N ASN A 280 -14.83 -8.20 5.37
CA ASN A 280 -15.61 -7.28 4.55
C ASN A 280 -16.99 -7.90 4.25
N SER A 281 -17.83 -8.02 5.29
CA SER A 281 -19.18 -8.62 5.21
C SER A 281 -20.11 -7.94 4.21
N ASP A 282 -19.82 -6.69 3.86
CA ASP A 282 -20.67 -5.82 3.07
C ASP A 282 -20.17 -5.68 1.61
N ALA A 283 -19.17 -6.47 1.19
CA ALA A 283 -18.70 -6.49 -0.19
C ALA A 283 -19.75 -7.11 -1.12
N ALA A 284 -19.93 -6.52 -2.31
CA ALA A 284 -20.86 -7.06 -3.31
C ALA A 284 -20.32 -8.33 -4.00
N ALA A 285 -19.05 -8.65 -3.78
CA ALA A 285 -18.36 -9.81 -4.34
C ALA A 285 -17.44 -10.44 -3.29
N VAL A 286 -17.21 -11.75 -3.45
CA VAL A 286 -16.34 -12.54 -2.56
C VAL A 286 -14.88 -12.29 -2.93
N ILE A 287 -14.05 -12.02 -1.92
CA ILE A 287 -12.59 -11.96 -2.09
C ILE A 287 -12.08 -13.39 -2.25
N HIS A 288 -11.51 -13.69 -3.41
CA HIS A 288 -10.91 -14.99 -3.67
C HIS A 288 -9.46 -15.03 -3.14
N PRO A 289 -9.09 -16.04 -2.35
CA PRO A 289 -7.73 -16.15 -1.82
C PRO A 289 -6.68 -16.30 -2.93
N ILE A 290 -5.58 -15.58 -2.80
CA ILE A 290 -4.39 -15.67 -3.66
C ILE A 290 -3.39 -16.56 -2.94
N HIS A 291 -3.08 -17.71 -3.51
CA HIS A 291 -2.15 -18.64 -2.89
C HIS A 291 -0.71 -18.30 -3.28
N CYS A 292 0.13 -17.95 -2.31
CA CYS A 292 1.53 -17.59 -2.54
C CYS A 292 2.43 -18.34 -1.54
N PRO A 293 2.74 -19.62 -1.80
CA PRO A 293 3.56 -20.46 -0.90
C PRO A 293 4.89 -19.82 -0.50
N THR A 294 5.51 -19.07 -1.41
CA THR A 294 6.79 -18.41 -1.13
C THR A 294 6.62 -17.32 -0.06
N LEU A 295 5.55 -16.51 -0.15
CA LEU A 295 5.20 -15.52 0.87
C LEU A 295 4.88 -16.20 2.21
N ASP A 296 4.04 -17.24 2.19
CA ASP A 296 3.63 -17.95 3.40
C ASP A 296 4.84 -18.52 4.15
N THR A 297 5.76 -19.15 3.42
CA THR A 297 6.97 -19.75 3.98
C THR A 297 7.87 -18.71 4.64
N VAL A 298 8.17 -17.61 3.93
CA VAL A 298 9.05 -16.55 4.46
C VAL A 298 8.38 -15.80 5.60
N LEU A 299 7.06 -15.61 5.56
CA LEU A 299 6.32 -14.99 6.66
C LEU A 299 6.41 -15.84 7.95
N GLU A 300 6.27 -17.17 7.86
CA GLU A 300 6.44 -18.04 9.03
C GLU A 300 7.88 -18.02 9.57
N GLN A 301 8.87 -17.94 8.69
CA GLN A 301 10.27 -17.78 9.12
C GLN A 301 10.52 -16.41 9.78
N ALA A 302 9.95 -15.33 9.23
CA ALA A 302 10.07 -14.01 9.83
C ALA A 302 9.41 -13.96 11.23
N LYS A 303 8.33 -14.72 11.47
CA LYS A 303 7.68 -14.76 12.79
C LYS A 303 8.60 -15.25 13.91
N VAL A 304 9.55 -16.14 13.62
CA VAL A 304 10.46 -16.67 14.67
C VAL A 304 11.54 -15.68 15.09
N GLU A 305 11.81 -14.66 14.29
CA GLU A 305 12.84 -13.63 14.56
C GLU A 305 12.38 -12.63 15.63
N TRP A 306 11.07 -12.50 15.82
CA TRP A 306 10.48 -11.47 16.67
C TRP A 306 9.88 -12.06 17.94
N PRO A 307 10.59 -12.03 19.08
CA PRO A 307 10.07 -12.55 20.33
C PRO A 307 8.81 -11.77 20.74
N THR A 308 7.79 -12.54 21.16
CA THR A 308 6.54 -12.00 21.68
C THR A 308 6.72 -11.68 23.17
N PRO A 309 6.32 -10.49 23.64
CA PRO A 309 6.53 -10.13 25.05
C PRO A 309 5.57 -10.86 26.02
N TRP A 310 4.62 -11.66 25.53
CA TRP A 310 3.42 -12.06 26.30
C TRP A 310 2.96 -13.51 26.09
N ILE A 311 3.86 -14.42 25.68
CA ILE A 311 3.57 -15.86 25.74
C ILE A 311 4.18 -16.37 27.05
N GLU A 312 3.34 -16.49 28.07
CA GLU A 312 3.52 -17.48 29.15
C GLU A 312 2.96 -18.83 28.70
#